data_AF-A0A158KU49-F1
#
_entry.id   AF-A0A158KU49-F1
#
_cell.length_a   1.000
_cell.length_b   1.000
_cell.length_c   1.000
_cell.angle_alpha   90.00
_cell.angle_beta   90.00
_cell.angle_gamma   90.00
#
_symmetry.space_group_name_H-M   'P 1'
#
loop_
_entity.id
_entity.type
_entity.pdbx_description
1 polymer ?
#
loop_
_entity_poly.entity_id
_entity_poly.type
_entity_poly.pdbx_seq_one_letter_code
_entity_poly.pdbx_strand_id
1 'polypeptide(L)'
;MHESESKKFSDVAQEVMCEAHTPETIKALAKHAAELVALRRSSAGSPDVVSIGTRVSECLYLIKDAVVATAGDTLESRKEAAAKCFTFIAKAADMPRSVARQYMRIAERFKDTDLDLSAMTVRDLLSRP
;
A
#
# COMPACT_ATOMS: atom_id res chain seq x y z
N MET A 1 -8.30 -22.05 -4.19
CA MET A 1 -7.64 -21.51 -2.99
C MET A 1 -7.65 -19.97 -2.90
N HIS A 2 -8.30 -19.22 -3.82
CA HIS A 2 -8.27 -17.73 -3.83
C HIS A 2 -9.32 -17.04 -2.95
N GLU A 3 -10.41 -17.73 -2.62
CA GLU A 3 -11.53 -17.17 -1.84
C GLU A 3 -11.14 -16.80 -0.41
N SER A 4 -10.15 -17.49 0.15
CA SER A 4 -9.66 -17.27 1.52
C SER A 4 -8.81 -16.00 1.66
N GLU A 5 -8.00 -15.65 0.66
CA GLU A 5 -7.17 -14.42 0.69
C GLU A 5 -8.01 -13.16 0.48
N SER A 6 -8.96 -13.19 -0.46
CA SER A 6 -9.88 -12.05 -0.70
C SER A 6 -10.72 -11.70 0.53
N LYS A 7 -11.25 -12.74 1.21
CA LYS A 7 -11.98 -12.56 2.47
C LYS A 7 -11.07 -11.98 3.56
N LYS A 8 -9.88 -12.54 3.74
CA LYS A 8 -8.88 -12.02 4.69
C LYS A 8 -8.62 -10.52 4.47
N PHE A 9 -8.38 -10.09 3.24
CA PHE A 9 -8.08 -8.68 2.98
C PHE A 9 -9.27 -7.76 3.24
N SER A 10 -10.48 -8.23 2.94
CA SER A 10 -11.72 -7.51 3.23
C SER A 10 -11.96 -7.37 4.74
N ASP A 11 -11.75 -8.45 5.50
CA ASP A 11 -11.90 -8.45 6.96
C ASP A 11 -10.89 -7.48 7.62
N VAL A 12 -9.64 -7.49 7.16
CA VAL A 12 -8.60 -6.56 7.65
C VAL A 12 -8.91 -5.11 7.26
N ALA A 13 -9.43 -4.87 6.06
CA ALA A 13 -9.85 -3.54 5.63
C ALA A 13 -10.99 -3.02 6.51
N GLN A 14 -11.99 -3.85 6.83
CA GLN A 14 -13.09 -3.48 7.73
C GLN A 14 -12.59 -3.16 9.13
N GLU A 15 -11.69 -4.00 9.67
CA GLU A 15 -11.09 -3.80 10.99
C GLU A 15 -10.35 -2.47 11.07
N VAL A 16 -9.57 -2.11 10.05
CA VAL A 16 -8.75 -0.89 10.06
C VAL A 16 -9.56 0.37 9.82
N MET A 17 -10.59 0.29 8.98
CA MET A 17 -11.37 1.47 8.63
C MET A 17 -12.44 1.83 9.68
N CYS A 18 -12.86 0.87 10.52
CA CYS A 18 -13.90 1.06 11.53
C CYS A 18 -15.14 1.78 10.95
N GLU A 19 -15.58 2.91 11.49
CA GLU A 19 -16.76 3.65 11.02
C GLU A 19 -16.52 4.48 9.74
N ALA A 20 -15.26 4.64 9.31
CA ALA A 20 -14.88 5.51 8.20
C ALA A 20 -14.77 4.74 6.87
N HIS A 21 -15.80 4.00 6.44
CA HIS A 21 -15.75 3.32 5.14
C HIS A 21 -17.08 3.25 4.39
N THR A 22 -16.94 3.19 3.07
CA THR A 22 -17.97 2.67 2.16
C THR A 22 -17.64 1.22 1.78
N PRO A 23 -18.64 0.40 1.40
CA PRO A 23 -18.38 -0.94 0.87
C PRO A 23 -17.40 -0.95 -0.32
N GLU A 24 -17.40 0.12 -1.13
CA GLU A 24 -16.51 0.33 -2.26
C GLU A 24 -15.06 0.52 -1.83
N THR A 25 -14.82 1.32 -0.78
CA THR A 25 -13.48 1.53 -0.21
C THR A 25 -12.88 0.20 0.28
N ILE A 26 -13.67 -0.63 0.96
CA ILE A 26 -13.23 -1.95 1.45
C ILE A 26 -12.84 -2.87 0.28
N LYS A 27 -13.68 -2.94 -0.76
CA LYS A 27 -13.39 -3.75 -1.95
C LYS A 27 -12.12 -3.28 -2.66
N ALA A 28 -11.94 -1.96 -2.79
CA ALA A 28 -10.75 -1.38 -3.41
C ALA A 28 -9.48 -1.69 -2.61
N LEU A 29 -9.51 -1.53 -1.29
CA LEU A 29 -8.39 -1.90 -0.41
C LEU A 29 -8.05 -3.39 -0.51
N ALA A 30 -9.05 -4.26 -0.47
CA ALA A 30 -8.86 -5.70 -0.59
C ALA A 30 -8.22 -6.08 -1.95
N LYS A 31 -8.66 -5.43 -3.03
CA LYS A 31 -8.08 -5.60 -4.37
C LYS A 31 -6.59 -5.19 -4.39
N HIS A 32 -6.26 -4.01 -3.89
CA HIS A 32 -4.87 -3.54 -3.87
C HIS A 32 -3.96 -4.40 -2.99
N ALA A 33 -4.47 -4.94 -1.87
CA ALA A 33 -3.73 -5.91 -1.07
C ALA A 33 -3.45 -7.21 -1.84
N ALA A 34 -4.43 -7.72 -2.61
CA ALA A 34 -4.23 -8.88 -3.46
C ALA A 34 -3.17 -8.63 -4.55
N GLU A 35 -3.22 -7.47 -5.20
CA GLU A 35 -2.23 -7.04 -6.19
C GLU A 35 -0.83 -6.91 -5.58
N LEU A 36 -0.73 -6.34 -4.36
CA LEU A 36 0.53 -6.26 -3.61
C LEU A 36 1.13 -7.63 -3.33
N VAL A 37 0.30 -8.58 -2.87
CA VAL A 37 0.75 -9.95 -2.59
C VAL A 37 1.19 -10.65 -3.89
N ALA A 38 0.44 -10.45 -4.98
CA ALA A 38 0.79 -11.00 -6.29
C ALA A 38 2.14 -10.47 -6.78
N LEU A 39 2.34 -9.14 -6.75
CA LEU A 39 3.59 -8.48 -7.16
C LEU A 39 4.81 -8.97 -6.35
N ARG A 40 4.62 -9.25 -5.05
CA ARG A 40 5.68 -9.80 -4.20
C ARG A 40 5.99 -11.28 -4.48
N ARG A 41 5.01 -12.05 -4.96
CA ARG A 41 5.15 -13.48 -5.26
C ARG A 41 5.64 -13.75 -6.69
N SER A 42 5.33 -12.86 -7.64
CA SER A 42 5.71 -13.02 -9.05
C SER A 42 7.19 -12.74 -9.33
N SER A 43 7.92 -12.13 -8.39
CA SER A 43 9.32 -11.75 -8.58
C SER A 43 10.28 -12.93 -8.34
N ALA A 44 10.47 -13.74 -9.39
CA ALA A 44 11.54 -14.74 -9.44
C ALA A 44 12.95 -14.15 -9.71
N GLY A 45 13.07 -12.83 -9.91
CA GLY A 45 14.35 -12.15 -10.25
C GLY A 45 14.60 -10.83 -9.52
N SER A 46 13.58 -10.02 -9.28
CA SER A 46 13.61 -8.85 -8.38
C SER A 46 12.18 -8.35 -8.18
N PRO A 47 11.79 -7.92 -6.96
CA PRO A 47 10.46 -7.34 -6.76
C PRO A 47 10.32 -6.04 -7.54
N ASP A 48 9.21 -5.85 -8.26
CA ASP A 48 8.87 -4.57 -8.88
C ASP A 48 8.49 -3.57 -7.79
N VAL A 49 9.52 -2.97 -7.20
CA VAL A 49 9.41 -2.08 -6.04
C VAL A 49 8.67 -0.78 -6.36
N VAL A 50 8.66 -0.35 -7.63
CA VAL A 50 7.89 0.82 -8.07
C VAL A 50 6.41 0.47 -8.09
N SER A 51 6.01 -0.62 -8.74
CA SER A 51 4.62 -1.06 -8.73
C SER A 51 4.12 -1.37 -7.32
N ILE A 52 4.95 -2.01 -6.49
CA ILE A 52 4.62 -2.24 -5.07
C ILE A 52 4.42 -0.91 -4.34
N GLY A 53 5.34 0.05 -4.49
CA GLY A 53 5.23 1.36 -3.86
C GLY A 53 3.99 2.14 -4.31
N THR A 54 3.64 2.08 -5.59
CA THR A 54 2.43 2.68 -6.16
C THR A 54 1.17 2.11 -5.52
N ARG A 55 1.06 0.78 -5.39
CA ARG A 55 -0.09 0.13 -4.75
C ARG A 55 -0.20 0.48 -3.25
N VAL A 56 0.92 0.61 -2.54
CA VAL A 56 0.91 1.10 -1.15
C VAL A 56 0.39 2.55 -1.10
N SER A 57 0.81 3.42 -2.02
CA SER A 57 0.34 4.80 -2.10
C SER A 57 -1.15 4.91 -2.41
N GLU A 58 -1.68 4.09 -3.31
CA GLU A 58 -3.12 4.02 -3.60
C GLU A 58 -3.94 3.62 -2.38
N CYS A 59 -3.50 2.63 -1.60
CA CYS A 59 -4.11 2.29 -0.32
C CYS A 59 -4.12 3.49 0.63
N LEU A 60 -3.01 4.23 0.72
CA LEU A 60 -2.94 5.42 1.57
C LEU A 60 -3.93 6.49 1.12
N TYR A 61 -4.06 6.73 -0.19
CA TYR A 61 -5.01 7.71 -0.72
C TYR A 61 -6.46 7.33 -0.41
N LEU A 62 -6.84 6.07 -0.63
CA LEU A 62 -8.20 5.59 -0.31
C LEU A 62 -8.54 5.76 1.17
N ILE A 63 -7.59 5.42 2.06
CA ILE A 63 -7.79 5.55 3.51
C ILE A 63 -7.84 7.01 3.92
N LYS A 64 -6.95 7.84 3.36
CA LYS A 64 -6.91 9.28 3.63
C LYS A 64 -8.21 9.95 3.21
N ASP A 65 -8.70 9.67 2.00
CA ASP A 65 -9.92 10.29 1.50
C ASP A 65 -11.13 9.91 2.37
N ALA A 66 -11.21 8.65 2.81
CA ALA A 66 -12.26 8.20 3.73
C ALA A 66 -12.16 8.86 5.12
N VAL A 67 -10.96 8.93 5.70
CA VAL A 67 -10.73 9.56 7.02
C VAL A 67 -11.00 11.07 6.96
N VAL A 68 -10.56 11.75 5.90
CA VAL A 68 -10.78 13.18 5.69
C VAL A 68 -12.27 13.48 5.47
N ALA A 69 -13.00 12.61 4.76
CA ALA A 69 -14.44 12.76 4.60
C ALA A 69 -15.20 12.71 5.94
N THR A 70 -14.71 11.93 6.92
CA THR A 70 -15.34 11.82 8.24
C THR A 70 -14.85 12.86 9.26
N ALA A 71 -13.55 13.16 9.29
CA ALA A 71 -12.90 13.93 10.36
C ALA A 71 -12.38 15.31 9.90
N GLY A 72 -12.51 15.64 8.62
CA GLY A 72 -11.93 16.84 8.02
C GLY A 72 -10.44 16.70 7.67
N ASP A 73 -9.92 17.63 6.88
CA ASP A 73 -8.52 17.64 6.45
C ASP A 73 -7.64 18.39 7.46
N THR A 74 -7.05 17.64 8.39
CA THR A 74 -6.17 18.17 9.44
C THR A 74 -4.87 17.36 9.49
N LEU A 75 -3.85 17.90 10.17
CA LEU A 75 -2.61 17.15 10.39
C LEU A 75 -2.87 15.83 11.14
N GLU A 76 -3.77 15.84 12.13
CA GLU A 76 -4.09 14.66 12.93
C GLU A 76 -4.83 13.60 12.12
N SER A 77 -5.81 13.99 11.29
CA SER A 77 -6.52 13.04 10.42
C SER A 77 -5.60 12.44 9.35
N ARG A 78 -4.63 13.21 8.83
CA ARG A 78 -3.58 12.67 7.92
C ARG A 78 -2.65 11.67 8.62
N LYS A 79 -2.25 11.94 9.87
CA LYS A 79 -1.43 11.01 10.67
C LYS A 79 -2.20 9.73 10.96
N GLU A 80 -3.47 9.84 11.30
CA GLU A 80 -4.36 8.70 11.52
C GLU A 80 -4.49 7.86 10.25
N ALA A 81 -4.76 8.48 9.10
CA ALA A 81 -4.85 7.79 7.82
C ALA A 81 -3.56 7.03 7.48
N ALA A 82 -2.40 7.64 7.70
CA ALA A 82 -1.11 6.98 7.51
C ALA A 82 -0.93 5.78 8.46
N ALA A 83 -1.30 5.94 9.73
CA ALA A 83 -1.22 4.85 10.72
C ALA A 83 -2.15 3.68 10.36
N LYS A 84 -3.39 3.97 9.93
CA LYS A 84 -4.36 2.99 9.42
C LYS A 84 -3.80 2.27 8.20
N CYS A 85 -3.30 3.01 7.21
CA CYS A 85 -2.69 2.42 6.01
C CYS A 85 -1.56 1.45 6.34
N PHE A 86 -0.60 1.84 7.17
CA PHE A 86 0.51 0.93 7.50
C PHE A 86 0.07 -0.28 8.33
N THR A 87 -0.95 -0.13 9.19
CA THR A 87 -1.55 -1.27 9.89
C THR A 87 -2.23 -2.23 8.92
N PHE A 88 -3.00 -1.71 7.96
CA PHE A 88 -3.63 -2.49 6.90
C PHE A 88 -2.60 -3.27 6.10
N ILE A 89 -1.57 -2.60 5.59
CA ILE A 89 -0.51 -3.20 4.77
C ILE A 89 0.26 -4.28 5.55
N ALA A 90 0.55 -4.04 6.84
CA ALA A 90 1.21 -5.01 7.69
C ALA A 90 0.37 -6.28 7.89
N LYS A 91 -0.93 -6.15 8.16
CA LYS A 91 -1.82 -7.30 8.41
C LYS A 91 -2.24 -8.04 7.13
N ALA A 92 -2.58 -7.29 6.09
CA ALA A 92 -3.09 -7.84 4.84
C ALA A 92 -1.95 -8.47 4.02
N ALA A 93 -0.91 -7.70 3.75
CA ALA A 93 0.16 -8.08 2.82
C ALA A 93 1.44 -8.56 3.51
N ASP A 94 1.46 -8.71 4.84
CA ASP A 94 2.63 -9.10 5.63
C ASP A 94 3.88 -8.27 5.30
N MET A 95 3.69 -6.96 5.23
CA MET A 95 4.72 -5.99 4.86
C MET A 95 4.98 -5.01 5.99
N PRO A 96 6.19 -5.02 6.60
CA PRO A 96 6.52 -4.09 7.66
C PRO A 96 6.42 -2.63 7.20
N ARG A 97 5.99 -1.75 8.12
CA ARG A 97 5.88 -0.30 7.88
C ARG A 97 7.16 0.31 7.30
N SER A 98 8.33 -0.11 7.77
CA SER A 98 9.63 0.38 7.27
C SER A 98 9.83 0.07 5.80
N VAL A 99 9.48 -1.14 5.37
CA VAL A 99 9.56 -1.63 3.99
C VAL A 99 8.54 -0.90 3.11
N ALA A 100 7.29 -0.82 3.55
CA ALA A 100 6.23 -0.09 2.84
C ALA A 100 6.65 1.38 2.57
N ARG A 101 7.23 2.06 3.57
CA ARG A 101 7.75 3.43 3.43
C ARG A 101 8.95 3.54 2.49
N GLN A 102 9.77 2.50 2.37
CA GLN A 102 10.87 2.49 1.40
C GLN A 102 10.32 2.37 -0.01
N TYR A 103 9.38 1.45 -0.25
CA TYR A 103 8.76 1.27 -1.56
C TYR A 103 7.98 2.51 -2.01
N MET A 104 7.22 3.15 -1.12
CA MET A 104 6.56 4.42 -1.45
C MET A 104 7.56 5.49 -1.90
N ARG A 105 8.68 5.67 -1.17
CA ARG A 105 9.72 6.65 -1.53
C ARG A 105 10.36 6.34 -2.89
N ILE A 106 10.59 5.07 -3.18
CA ILE A 106 11.10 4.60 -4.46
C ILE A 106 10.08 4.91 -5.56
N ALA A 107 8.81 4.56 -5.38
CA ALA A 107 7.77 4.86 -6.36
C ALA A 107 7.62 6.37 -6.60
N GLU A 108 7.61 7.20 -5.56
CA GLU A 108 7.55 8.66 -5.71
C GLU A 108 8.74 9.22 -6.50
N ARG A 109 9.94 8.70 -6.26
CA ARG A 109 11.17 9.14 -6.94
C ARG A 109 11.24 8.69 -8.40
N PHE A 110 10.74 7.50 -8.70
CA PHE A 110 10.95 6.85 -9.99
C PHE A 110 9.66 6.65 -10.82
N LYS A 111 8.52 7.22 -10.41
CA LYS A 111 7.24 7.08 -11.13
C LYS A 111 7.29 7.50 -12.61
N ASP A 112 8.16 8.45 -12.96
CA ASP A 112 8.27 9.03 -14.30
C ASP A 112 9.62 8.69 -14.96
N THR A 113 10.31 7.63 -14.51
CA THR A 113 11.62 7.25 -15.05
C THR A 113 11.49 6.21 -16.17
N ASP A 114 12.21 6.43 -17.27
CA ASP A 114 12.38 5.43 -18.34
C ASP A 114 13.53 4.44 -18.04
N LEU A 115 14.15 4.54 -16.85
CA LEU A 115 15.23 3.65 -16.44
C LEU A 115 14.70 2.24 -16.20
N ASP A 116 15.40 1.23 -16.72
CA ASP A 116 15.18 -0.15 -16.33
C ASP A 116 15.70 -0.36 -14.89
N LEU A 117 14.76 -0.46 -13.94
CA LEU A 117 15.05 -0.67 -12.53
C LEU A 117 15.10 -2.15 -12.15
N SER A 118 14.85 -3.07 -13.08
CA SER A 118 14.74 -4.51 -12.78
C SER A 118 16.04 -5.12 -12.25
N ALA A 119 17.19 -4.55 -12.60
CA ALA A 119 18.50 -4.98 -12.12
C ALA A 119 18.94 -4.27 -10.82
N MET A 120 18.16 -3.31 -10.31
CA MET A 120 18.56 -2.48 -9.18
C MET A 120 17.99 -3.00 -7.86
N THR A 121 18.82 -3.01 -6.82
CA THR A 121 18.34 -3.34 -5.47
C THR A 121 17.62 -2.16 -4.83
N VAL A 122 16.80 -2.43 -3.81
CA VAL A 122 16.19 -1.40 -2.95
C VAL A 122 17.25 -0.42 -2.42
N ARG A 123 18.44 -0.91 -2.08
CA ARG A 123 19.53 -0.08 -1.58
C ARG A 123 20.06 0.87 -2.65
N ASP A 124 20.19 0.41 -3.89
CA ASP A 124 20.67 1.22 -5.02
C ASP A 124 19.68 2.34 -5.37
N LEU A 125 18.38 2.05 -5.26
CA LEU A 125 17.32 3.02 -5.54
C LEU A 125 17.21 4.10 -4.45
N LEU A 126 17.44 3.71 -3.19
CA LEU A 126 17.41 4.66 -2.06
C LEU A 126 18.67 5.50 -1.94
N SER A 127 19.82 5.04 -2.44
CA SER A 127 21.11 5.75 -2.34
C SER A 127 21.35 6.77 -3.45
N ARG A 128 20.58 6.73 -4.54
CA ARG A 128 20.66 7.74 -5.60
C ARG A 128 20.17 9.11 -5.11
N PRO A 129 20.84 10.21 -5.51
CA PRO A 129 20.39 11.57 -5.20
C PRO A 129 19.01 11.85 -5.81
#